data_AF-A0A661BZP9-F1
#
_entry.id   AF-A0A661BZP9-F1
#
_cell.length_a   1.000
_cell.length_b   1.000
_cell.length_c   1.000
_cell.angle_alpha   90.00
_cell.angle_beta   90.00
_cell.angle_gamma   90.00
#
_symmetry.space_group_name_H-M   'P 1'
#
loop_
_entity.id
_entity.type
_entity.pdbx_description
1 polymer ?
#
loop_
_entity_poly.entity_id
_entity_poly.type
_entity_poly.pdbx_seq_one_letter_code
_entity_poly.pdbx_strand_id
1 'polypeptide(L)'
;MLKGLLLTSALLAATPASAVLILDTSWNGGSPAFNDCSGEFGQGFDNCAFNDSPIIAKWDKDENVWEINSIFDSIDGGEFTITLPTGTDNGVWSYNQGVDDPDVRYWVAKGGNSGFNLFYEVSADKGTYCEANPTDCYDDALVVNAGEFWLPINSGSGKPAGLSHISFYDTGDGGGNPPSGIPEPGVVALFGMGLLGMGLSHLRRRRKVS
;
A
#
# COMPACT_ATOMS: atom_id res chain seq x y z
N MET A 1 54.31 21.53 -19.99
CA MET A 1 53.80 20.19 -19.59
C MET A 1 52.61 20.39 -18.67
N LEU A 2 51.39 20.28 -19.20
CA LEU A 2 50.14 20.55 -18.46
C LEU A 2 49.51 19.19 -18.15
N LYS A 3 49.52 18.77 -16.87
CA LYS A 3 48.88 17.53 -16.41
C LYS A 3 47.41 17.84 -16.13
N GLY A 4 46.53 17.39 -17.01
CA GLY A 4 45.08 17.49 -16.83
C GLY A 4 44.59 16.48 -15.80
N LEU A 5 43.92 16.99 -14.76
CA LEU A 5 43.24 16.19 -13.74
C LEU A 5 41.85 15.82 -14.28
N LEU A 6 41.63 14.55 -14.58
CA LEU A 6 40.33 13.99 -14.96
C LEU A 6 39.48 13.81 -13.68
N LEU A 7 38.46 14.65 -13.52
CA LEU A 7 37.44 14.51 -12.49
C LEU A 7 36.39 13.51 -12.99
N THR A 8 36.50 12.25 -12.56
CA THR A 8 35.49 11.23 -12.81
C THR A 8 34.36 11.41 -11.80
N SER A 9 33.28 12.10 -12.19
CA SER A 9 32.07 12.20 -11.37
C SER A 9 31.36 10.85 -11.39
N ALA A 10 31.43 10.10 -10.28
CA ALA A 10 30.63 8.91 -10.07
C ALA A 10 29.19 9.33 -9.76
N LEU A 11 28.30 9.23 -10.75
CA LEU A 11 26.86 9.23 -10.48
C LEU A 11 26.53 7.92 -9.77
N LEU A 12 26.33 7.98 -8.46
CA LEU A 12 25.67 6.94 -7.69
C LEU A 12 24.19 6.93 -8.12
N ALA A 13 23.79 5.92 -8.89
CA ALA A 13 22.38 5.66 -9.15
C ALA A 13 21.76 5.19 -7.83
N ALA A 14 20.99 6.05 -7.17
CA ALA A 14 20.13 5.63 -6.07
C ALA A 14 19.04 4.73 -6.66
N THR A 15 19.13 3.43 -6.39
CA THR A 15 18.00 2.53 -6.62
C THR A 15 16.89 2.96 -5.66
N PRO A 16 15.64 3.13 -6.12
CA PRO A 16 14.53 3.38 -5.21
C PRO A 16 14.50 2.26 -4.17
N ALA A 17 14.27 2.61 -2.91
CA ALA A 17 14.02 1.63 -1.86
C ALA A 17 12.82 0.80 -2.31
N SER A 18 13.03 -0.49 -2.60
CA SER A 18 11.93 -1.41 -2.87
C SER A 18 11.23 -1.71 -1.55
N ALA A 19 9.90 -1.61 -1.54
CA ALA A 19 9.07 -2.12 -0.47
C ALA A 19 8.66 -3.58 -0.79
N VAL A 20 8.38 -4.36 0.26
CA VAL A 20 7.90 -5.74 0.15
C VAL A 20 6.55 -5.82 0.85
N LEU A 21 5.54 -6.28 0.13
CA LEU A 21 4.21 -6.52 0.65
C LEU A 21 4.21 -7.77 1.54
N ILE A 22 3.78 -7.61 2.79
CA ILE A 22 3.62 -8.69 3.75
C ILE A 22 2.14 -9.01 3.92
N LEU A 23 1.81 -10.29 3.84
CA LEU A 23 0.55 -10.85 4.31
C LEU A 23 0.83 -11.54 5.64
N ASP A 24 0.34 -10.97 6.73
CA ASP A 24 0.54 -11.55 8.06
C ASP A 24 -0.41 -12.72 8.33
N THR A 25 -1.72 -12.49 8.19
CA THR A 25 -2.69 -13.52 8.58
C THR A 25 -3.88 -13.57 7.63
N SER A 26 -4.28 -14.80 7.30
CA SER A 26 -5.56 -15.12 6.65
C SER A 26 -6.46 -15.78 7.70
N TRP A 27 -7.38 -15.02 8.29
CA TRP A 27 -8.29 -15.51 9.32
C TRP A 27 -9.42 -16.36 8.72
N ASN A 28 -9.07 -17.52 8.16
CA ASN A 28 -10.02 -18.38 7.48
C ASN A 28 -10.84 -19.24 8.45
N GLY A 29 -12.16 -19.31 8.23
CA GLY A 29 -12.95 -20.47 8.66
C GLY A 29 -13.38 -20.55 10.13
N GLY A 30 -13.48 -19.43 10.85
CA GLY A 30 -14.14 -19.39 12.17
C GLY A 30 -15.67 -19.54 12.09
N SER A 31 -16.29 -20.10 13.14
CA SER A 31 -17.75 -20.01 13.37
C SER A 31 -17.98 -19.38 14.74
N PRO A 32 -18.49 -18.14 14.82
CA PRO A 32 -18.83 -17.25 13.70
C PRO A 32 -17.60 -16.80 12.90
N ALA A 33 -17.82 -16.35 11.66
CA ALA A 33 -16.75 -15.84 10.80
C ALA A 33 -16.01 -14.70 11.51
N PHE A 34 -14.69 -14.72 11.46
CA PHE A 34 -13.87 -13.67 12.06
C PHE A 34 -14.19 -12.32 11.39
N ASN A 35 -14.59 -11.36 12.21
CA ASN A 35 -14.72 -9.96 11.84
C ASN A 35 -13.45 -9.24 12.30
N ASP A 36 -13.01 -8.28 11.50
CA ASP A 36 -11.91 -7.37 11.85
C ASP A 36 -12.37 -6.46 13.00
N CYS A 37 -13.14 -5.40 12.73
CA CYS A 37 -13.45 -4.37 13.72
C CYS A 37 -14.53 -4.70 14.75
N SER A 38 -15.36 -5.71 14.49
CA SER A 38 -16.35 -6.22 15.46
C SER A 38 -15.92 -7.56 16.05
N GLY A 39 -14.62 -7.86 16.00
CA GLY A 39 -14.03 -9.10 16.45
C GLY A 39 -12.59 -8.90 16.91
N GLU A 40 -11.64 -9.14 16.02
CA GLU A 40 -10.21 -9.22 16.34
C GLU A 40 -9.60 -7.87 16.75
N PHE A 41 -10.01 -6.79 16.08
CA PHE A 41 -9.41 -5.45 16.23
C PHE A 41 -10.22 -4.51 17.12
N GLY A 42 -11.25 -5.03 17.80
CA GLY A 42 -12.04 -4.26 18.76
C GLY A 42 -13.54 -4.48 18.64
N GLN A 43 -14.28 -3.48 19.14
CA GLN A 43 -15.75 -3.45 19.13
C GLN A 43 -16.26 -2.06 18.78
N GLY A 44 -17.06 -1.98 17.72
CA GLY A 44 -17.52 -0.72 17.15
C GLY A 44 -16.47 -0.10 16.24
N PHE A 45 -16.93 0.64 15.23
CA PHE A 45 -16.06 1.15 14.19
C PHE A 45 -15.03 2.16 14.73
N ASP A 46 -15.46 3.20 15.46
CA ASP A 46 -14.55 4.24 15.98
C ASP A 46 -13.48 3.71 16.96
N ASN A 47 -13.74 2.59 17.64
CA ASN A 47 -12.79 2.00 18.61
C ASN A 47 -11.95 0.88 17.99
N CYS A 48 -12.07 0.64 16.69
CA CYS A 48 -11.31 -0.40 16.01
C CYS A 48 -9.87 0.04 15.81
N ALA A 49 -8.93 -0.79 16.23
CA ALA A 49 -7.51 -0.53 16.08
C ALA A 49 -6.71 -1.82 15.92
N PHE A 50 -5.63 -1.76 15.15
CA PHE A 50 -4.68 -2.84 14.97
C PHE A 50 -3.28 -2.37 15.36
N ASN A 51 -2.59 -3.04 16.28
CA ASN A 51 -1.27 -2.58 16.76
C ASN A 51 -1.24 -1.07 17.13
N ASP A 52 -2.20 -0.65 17.96
CA ASP A 52 -2.44 0.75 18.36
C ASP A 52 -2.73 1.74 17.20
N SER A 53 -2.88 1.24 15.97
CA SER A 53 -3.23 1.98 14.76
C SER A 53 -4.75 2.06 14.62
N PRO A 54 -5.41 3.21 14.84
CA PRO A 54 -6.86 3.32 14.74
C PRO A 54 -7.31 3.18 13.27
N ILE A 55 -8.52 2.66 13.06
CA ILE A 55 -9.12 2.61 11.73
C ILE A 55 -9.35 4.03 11.21
N ILE A 56 -8.94 4.30 9.97
CA ILE A 56 -9.18 5.56 9.26
C ILE A 56 -10.56 5.51 8.60
N ALA A 57 -10.72 4.54 7.71
CA ALA A 57 -11.84 4.44 6.81
C ALA A 57 -12.12 2.99 6.46
N LYS A 58 -13.38 2.68 6.15
CA LYS A 58 -13.82 1.41 5.61
C LYS A 58 -14.76 1.66 4.43
N TRP A 59 -14.48 1.00 3.30
CA TRP A 59 -15.38 0.98 2.15
C TRP A 59 -16.14 -0.33 2.10
N ASP A 60 -17.46 -0.25 2.23
CA ASP A 60 -18.37 -1.38 1.98
C ASP A 60 -18.62 -1.50 0.48
N LYS A 61 -18.30 -2.67 -0.09
CA LYS A 61 -18.42 -2.91 -1.53
C LYS A 61 -19.88 -2.98 -1.98
N ASP A 62 -20.74 -3.61 -1.19
CA ASP A 62 -22.11 -3.93 -1.60
C ASP A 62 -22.99 -2.68 -1.54
N GLU A 63 -22.77 -1.84 -0.53
CA GLU A 63 -23.45 -0.54 -0.40
C GLU A 63 -22.75 0.57 -1.19
N ASN A 64 -21.46 0.38 -1.49
CA ASN A 64 -20.57 1.40 -2.07
C ASN A 64 -20.56 2.68 -1.23
N VAL A 65 -20.37 2.51 0.08
CA VAL A 65 -20.37 3.59 1.08
C VAL A 65 -19.09 3.54 1.89
N TRP A 66 -18.59 4.72 2.25
CA TRP A 66 -17.48 4.89 3.19
C TRP A 66 -18.00 5.14 4.60
N GLU A 67 -17.43 4.43 5.57
CA GLU A 67 -17.53 4.73 6.99
C GLU A 67 -16.18 5.31 7.42
N ILE A 68 -16.16 6.50 8.01
CA ILE A 68 -14.95 7.26 8.36
C ILE A 68 -14.90 7.44 9.88
N ASN A 69 -13.72 7.24 10.46
CA ASN A 69 -13.57 7.31 11.91
C ASN A 69 -13.64 8.77 12.34
N SER A 70 -14.46 9.02 13.36
CA SER A 70 -14.75 10.37 13.86
C SER A 70 -13.55 11.16 14.38
N ILE A 71 -12.37 10.53 14.55
CA ILE A 71 -11.13 11.23 14.91
C ILE A 71 -10.39 11.84 13.72
N PHE A 72 -10.75 11.48 12.48
CA PHE A 72 -10.09 11.95 11.25
C PHE A 72 -11.00 12.86 10.43
N ASP A 73 -11.19 14.09 10.93
CA ASP A 73 -12.09 15.09 10.33
C ASP A 73 -11.72 15.49 8.89
N SER A 74 -10.48 15.24 8.44
CA SER A 74 -10.02 15.59 7.10
C SER A 74 -10.47 14.60 6.02
N ILE A 75 -10.88 13.38 6.43
CA ILE A 75 -11.19 12.29 5.51
C ILE A 75 -12.69 12.26 5.18
N ASP A 76 -13.01 12.14 3.90
CA ASP A 76 -14.38 11.93 3.43
C ASP A 76 -14.59 10.65 2.59
N GLY A 77 -13.50 9.94 2.28
CA GLY A 77 -13.48 8.71 1.49
C GLY A 77 -13.26 8.96 0.00
N GLY A 78 -13.38 10.21 -0.48
CA GLY A 78 -13.10 10.61 -1.85
C GLY A 78 -11.62 10.60 -2.22
N GLU A 79 -10.74 10.55 -1.23
CA GLU A 79 -9.29 10.43 -1.37
C GLU A 79 -8.88 9.02 -1.81
N PHE A 80 -9.73 8.03 -1.53
CA PHE A 80 -9.46 6.63 -1.81
C PHE A 80 -10.05 6.19 -3.15
N THR A 81 -9.29 5.38 -3.87
CA THR A 81 -9.75 4.70 -5.09
C THR A 81 -9.48 3.23 -4.95
N ILE A 82 -10.49 2.41 -5.23
CA ILE A 82 -10.38 0.94 -5.21
C ILE A 82 -10.69 0.42 -6.61
N THR A 83 -9.75 -0.34 -7.16
CA THR A 83 -9.90 -0.97 -8.48
C THR A 83 -9.96 -2.48 -8.31
N LEU A 84 -11.08 -3.06 -8.74
CA LEU A 84 -11.31 -4.49 -8.78
C LEU A 84 -11.27 -4.96 -10.24
N PRO A 85 -10.25 -5.72 -10.66
CA PRO A 85 -10.29 -6.37 -11.96
C PRO A 85 -11.51 -7.30 -12.05
N THR A 86 -12.15 -7.32 -13.22
CA THR A 86 -13.37 -8.11 -13.42
C THR A 86 -13.07 -9.61 -13.26
N GLY A 87 -13.80 -10.26 -12.36
CA GLY A 87 -13.71 -11.71 -12.16
C GLY A 87 -12.48 -12.16 -11.38
N THR A 88 -11.78 -11.25 -10.71
CA THR A 88 -10.66 -11.59 -9.83
C THR A 88 -11.03 -11.46 -8.36
N ASP A 89 -10.19 -12.06 -7.55
CA ASP A 89 -10.20 -12.12 -6.09
C ASP A 89 -9.17 -11.19 -5.45
N ASN A 90 -8.64 -10.29 -6.26
CA ASN A 90 -7.66 -9.31 -5.87
C ASN A 90 -8.10 -7.93 -6.32
N GLY A 91 -7.42 -6.92 -5.79
CA GLY A 91 -7.62 -5.54 -6.18
C GLY A 91 -6.42 -4.72 -5.81
N VAL A 92 -6.47 -3.46 -6.25
CA VAL A 92 -5.52 -2.44 -5.85
C VAL A 92 -6.29 -1.27 -5.27
N TRP A 93 -5.68 -0.59 -4.32
CA TRP A 93 -6.17 0.67 -3.80
C TRP A 93 -5.11 1.75 -3.95
N SER A 94 -5.55 3.00 -4.00
CA SER A 94 -4.69 4.18 -3.92
C SER A 94 -5.36 5.24 -3.07
N TYR A 95 -4.55 6.10 -2.49
CA TYR A 95 -4.95 7.14 -1.57
C TYR A 95 -4.26 8.45 -1.97
N ASN A 96 -5.06 9.42 -2.40
CA ASN A 96 -4.59 10.76 -2.73
C ASN A 96 -4.54 11.61 -1.45
N GLN A 97 -3.57 11.29 -0.60
CA GLN A 97 -3.39 11.87 0.72
C GLN A 97 -3.24 13.40 0.67
N GLY A 98 -4.09 14.09 1.41
CA GLY A 98 -4.01 15.51 1.72
C GLY A 98 -2.91 15.83 2.73
N VAL A 99 -2.68 17.12 2.97
CA VAL A 99 -1.64 17.57 3.91
C VAL A 99 -1.97 17.24 5.37
N ASP A 100 -3.26 17.22 5.71
CA ASP A 100 -3.75 17.02 7.07
C ASP A 100 -4.30 15.61 7.30
N ASP A 101 -4.12 14.74 6.31
CA ASP A 101 -4.68 13.40 6.26
C ASP A 101 -3.80 12.36 6.98
N PRO A 102 -4.39 11.37 7.69
CA PRO A 102 -3.63 10.30 8.31
C PRO A 102 -2.86 9.46 7.29
N ASP A 103 -1.79 8.83 7.76
CA ASP A 103 -0.89 7.97 7.01
C ASP A 103 -1.40 6.52 7.04
N VAL A 104 -1.45 5.81 5.90
CA VAL A 104 -1.86 4.39 5.90
C VAL A 104 -0.64 3.48 6.09
N ARG A 105 -0.64 2.64 7.14
CA ARG A 105 0.36 1.55 7.33
C ARG A 105 -0.20 0.17 7.05
N TYR A 106 -1.45 -0.04 7.43
CA TYR A 106 -2.11 -1.34 7.33
C TYR A 106 -3.43 -1.22 6.59
N TRP A 107 -3.77 -2.27 5.86
CA TRP A 107 -5.10 -2.41 5.27
C TRP A 107 -5.58 -3.85 5.36
N VAL A 108 -6.91 -3.99 5.36
CA VAL A 108 -7.58 -5.27 5.54
C VAL A 108 -8.57 -5.48 4.43
N ALA A 109 -8.52 -6.63 3.76
CA ALA A 109 -9.57 -7.04 2.83
C ALA A 109 -10.42 -8.16 3.43
N LYS A 110 -11.69 -7.87 3.73
CA LYS A 110 -12.63 -8.87 4.28
C LYS A 110 -13.36 -9.60 3.16
N GLY A 111 -13.28 -10.93 3.17
CA GLY A 111 -13.97 -11.81 2.24
C GLY A 111 -15.27 -12.36 2.82
N GLY A 112 -16.31 -11.53 2.97
CA GLY A 112 -17.60 -11.94 3.52
C GLY A 112 -17.50 -12.79 4.79
N ASN A 113 -18.13 -13.98 4.76
CA ASN A 113 -18.10 -14.95 5.86
C ASN A 113 -16.85 -15.85 5.87
N SER A 114 -15.84 -15.58 5.04
CA SER A 114 -14.61 -16.39 4.96
C SER A 114 -13.46 -15.82 5.78
N GLY A 115 -13.65 -14.66 6.42
CA GLY A 115 -12.62 -13.99 7.21
C GLY A 115 -12.04 -12.79 6.49
N PHE A 116 -10.78 -12.46 6.79
CA PHE A 116 -10.08 -11.33 6.20
C PHE A 116 -8.57 -11.61 6.08
N ASN A 117 -7.91 -10.82 5.25
CA ASN A 117 -6.45 -10.77 5.12
C ASN A 117 -5.97 -9.38 5.57
N LEU A 118 -4.90 -9.35 6.37
CA LEU A 118 -4.21 -8.12 6.79
C LEU A 118 -2.93 -7.94 5.98
N PHE A 119 -2.69 -6.72 5.53
CA PHE A 119 -1.57 -6.34 4.68
C PHE A 119 -0.83 -5.13 5.25
N TYR A 120 0.47 -5.08 5.01
CA TYR A 120 1.34 -3.93 5.21
C TYR A 120 2.61 -4.10 4.37
N GLU A 121 3.35 -3.03 4.15
CA GLU A 121 4.65 -3.11 3.47
C GLU A 121 5.80 -2.87 4.43
N VAL A 122 6.93 -3.53 4.20
CA VAL A 122 8.19 -3.29 4.92
C VAL A 122 9.29 -2.95 3.94
N SER A 123 10.41 -2.42 4.43
CA SER A 123 11.59 -2.20 3.59
C SER A 123 12.14 -3.55 3.07
N ALA A 124 12.71 -3.56 1.86
CA ALA A 124 13.17 -4.80 1.25
C ALA A 124 14.27 -5.55 2.01
N ASP A 125 15.07 -4.86 2.83
CA ASP A 125 16.05 -5.51 3.71
C ASP A 125 15.40 -6.31 4.85
N LYS A 126 14.15 -5.98 5.20
CA LYS A 126 13.35 -6.69 6.20
C LYS A 126 12.42 -7.75 5.61
N GLY A 127 12.11 -7.67 4.31
CA GLY A 127 11.11 -8.52 3.63
C GLY A 127 11.18 -10.00 3.99
N THR A 128 12.34 -10.65 3.80
CA THR A 128 12.48 -12.09 4.12
C THR A 128 12.29 -12.42 5.60
N TYR A 129 12.69 -11.53 6.51
CA TYR A 129 12.49 -11.73 7.94
C TYR A 129 11.01 -11.61 8.29
N CYS A 130 10.34 -10.59 7.77
CA CYS A 130 8.93 -10.30 8.05
C CYS A 130 7.97 -11.27 7.37
N GLU A 131 8.31 -11.82 6.21
CA GLU A 131 7.54 -12.94 5.63
C GLU A 131 7.55 -14.17 6.54
N ALA A 132 8.66 -14.42 7.24
CA ALA A 132 8.80 -15.55 8.15
C ALA A 132 8.27 -15.27 9.57
N ASN A 133 8.26 -14.00 9.99
CA ASN A 133 7.90 -13.55 11.34
C ASN A 133 7.05 -12.27 11.26
N PRO A 134 5.86 -12.33 10.65
CA PRO A 134 5.13 -11.11 10.31
C PRO A 134 4.73 -10.28 11.54
N THR A 135 4.30 -10.95 12.62
CA THR A 135 4.00 -10.32 13.91
C THR A 135 5.13 -9.53 14.54
N ASP A 136 6.39 -9.85 14.23
CA ASP A 136 7.55 -9.14 14.78
C ASP A 136 7.84 -7.84 14.03
N CYS A 137 7.17 -7.62 12.89
CA CYS A 137 7.46 -6.55 11.95
C CYS A 137 6.35 -5.50 11.83
N TYR A 138 5.34 -5.52 12.71
CA TYR A 138 4.30 -4.48 12.66
C TYR A 138 4.93 -3.08 12.83
N ASP A 139 5.85 -2.92 13.78
CA ASP A 139 6.55 -1.64 13.99
C ASP A 139 7.50 -1.25 12.83
N ASP A 140 7.83 -2.17 11.92
CA ASP A 140 8.60 -1.93 10.70
C ASP A 140 7.70 -1.55 9.50
N ALA A 141 6.37 -1.54 9.65
CA ALA A 141 5.43 -1.24 8.58
C ALA A 141 5.65 0.19 8.03
N LEU A 142 5.78 0.31 6.71
CA LEU A 142 5.94 1.58 6.01
C LEU A 142 4.61 2.30 5.87
N VAL A 143 4.68 3.63 5.77
CA VAL A 143 3.55 4.44 5.28
C VAL A 143 3.46 4.29 3.77
N VAL A 144 2.27 3.96 3.27
CA VAL A 144 2.01 3.72 1.86
C VAL A 144 0.73 4.44 1.41
N ASN A 145 0.71 4.92 0.17
CA ASN A 145 -0.45 5.60 -0.43
C ASN A 145 -1.10 4.75 -1.53
N ALA A 146 -0.68 3.50 -1.67
CA ALA A 146 -1.26 2.52 -2.55
C ALA A 146 -0.87 1.12 -2.06
N GLY A 147 -1.64 0.12 -2.44
CA GLY A 147 -1.33 -1.27 -2.12
C GLY A 147 -2.17 -2.23 -2.93
N GLU A 148 -1.72 -3.48 -2.95
CA GLU A 148 -2.47 -4.60 -3.50
C GLU A 148 -3.16 -5.36 -2.37
N PHE A 149 -4.25 -6.07 -2.69
CA PHE A 149 -4.87 -7.00 -1.76
C PHE A 149 -5.44 -8.19 -2.51
N TRP A 150 -5.63 -9.29 -1.77
CA TRP A 150 -6.37 -10.46 -2.22
C TRP A 150 -7.25 -10.99 -1.10
N LEU A 151 -8.24 -11.78 -1.48
CA LEU A 151 -9.26 -12.26 -0.58
C LEU A 151 -8.91 -13.62 0.04
N PRO A 152 -9.40 -13.89 1.26
CA PRO A 152 -9.30 -15.22 1.85
C PRO A 152 -9.99 -16.27 0.98
N ILE A 153 -9.47 -17.50 1.01
CA ILE A 153 -10.09 -18.64 0.34
C ILE A 153 -11.24 -19.16 1.19
N ASN A 154 -12.42 -19.28 0.60
CA ASN A 154 -13.55 -19.91 1.24
C ASN A 154 -13.30 -21.41 1.40
N SER A 155 -13.23 -21.88 2.65
CA SER A 155 -12.92 -23.26 3.00
C SER A 155 -13.88 -24.29 2.41
N GLY A 156 -15.14 -23.90 2.14
CA GLY A 156 -16.16 -24.78 1.57
C GLY A 156 -16.07 -24.95 0.05
N SER A 157 -15.63 -23.91 -0.67
CA SER A 157 -15.61 -23.92 -2.15
C SER A 157 -14.20 -24.04 -2.74
N GLY A 158 -13.15 -23.80 -1.95
CA GLY A 158 -11.78 -23.68 -2.43
C GLY A 158 -11.57 -22.49 -3.38
N LYS A 159 -12.57 -21.61 -3.48
CA LYS A 159 -12.52 -20.39 -4.28
C LYS A 159 -12.33 -19.19 -3.36
N PRO A 160 -11.74 -18.10 -3.87
CA PRO A 160 -11.69 -16.87 -3.12
C PRO A 160 -13.09 -16.40 -2.73
N ALA A 161 -13.19 -15.80 -1.55
CA ALA A 161 -14.43 -15.23 -1.07
C ALA A 161 -14.81 -13.98 -1.89
N GLY A 162 -16.07 -13.56 -1.78
CA GLY A 162 -16.48 -12.24 -2.29
C GLY A 162 -16.00 -11.15 -1.33
N LEU A 163 -15.38 -10.09 -1.87
CA LEU A 163 -15.01 -8.91 -1.09
C LEU A 163 -16.27 -8.32 -0.46
N SER A 164 -16.24 -8.13 0.85
CA SER A 164 -17.27 -7.44 1.65
C SER A 164 -16.87 -5.97 1.82
N HIS A 165 -15.69 -5.73 2.38
CA HIS A 165 -15.17 -4.39 2.60
C HIS A 165 -13.64 -4.38 2.63
N ILE A 166 -13.08 -3.19 2.47
CA ILE A 166 -11.67 -2.90 2.77
C ILE A 166 -11.59 -1.85 3.87
N SER A 167 -10.67 -2.02 4.81
CA SER A 167 -10.43 -1.10 5.93
C SER A 167 -8.98 -0.63 5.92
N PHE A 168 -8.72 0.61 6.32
CA PHE A 168 -7.39 1.24 6.37
C PHE A 168 -7.08 1.73 7.79
N TYR A 169 -5.84 1.62 8.25
CA TYR A 169 -5.44 1.96 9.62
C TYR A 169 -4.26 2.94 9.65
N ASP A 170 -4.36 3.93 10.54
CA ASP A 170 -3.39 5.02 10.71
C ASP A 170 -2.21 4.63 11.58
N THR A 171 -1.06 5.24 11.35
CA THR A 171 0.18 5.08 12.12
C THR A 171 0.04 5.10 13.65
N GLY A 172 -0.98 5.73 14.24
CA GLY A 172 -1.16 5.79 15.70
C GLY A 172 -0.19 6.76 16.40
N ASP A 173 0.73 7.39 15.65
CA ASP A 173 1.72 8.36 16.13
C ASP A 173 1.09 9.70 16.58
N GLY A 174 -0.23 9.89 16.44
CA GLY A 174 -0.91 11.12 16.83
C GLY A 174 -0.54 12.34 15.98
N GLY A 175 -0.40 12.18 14.66
CA GLY A 175 -0.28 13.30 13.72
C GLY A 175 0.99 14.16 13.85
N GLY A 176 2.08 13.60 14.41
CA GLY A 176 3.25 14.38 14.80
C GLY A 176 4.41 14.44 13.81
N ASN A 177 4.57 13.44 12.95
CA ASN A 177 5.62 13.45 11.94
C ASN A 177 4.97 13.59 10.56
N PRO A 178 5.27 14.65 9.80
CA PRO A 178 4.76 14.75 8.44
C PRO A 178 5.20 13.52 7.65
N PRO A 179 4.36 13.01 6.73
CA PRO A 179 4.68 11.85 5.93
C PRO A 179 6.10 12.00 5.41
N SER A 180 6.98 11.05 5.74
CA SER A 180 8.29 11.03 5.12
C SER A 180 8.02 10.86 3.64
N GLY A 181 8.21 11.93 2.84
CA GLY A 181 7.81 11.96 1.45
C GLY A 181 8.26 10.68 0.77
N ILE A 182 7.29 9.80 0.48
CA ILE A 182 7.56 8.51 -0.15
C ILE A 182 8.32 8.87 -1.42
N PRO A 183 9.57 8.40 -1.59
CA PRO A 183 10.33 8.71 -2.80
C PRO A 183 9.46 8.27 -3.97
N GLU A 184 9.01 9.24 -4.78
CA GLU A 184 8.18 8.94 -5.95
C GLU A 184 8.84 7.77 -6.67
N PRO A 185 8.13 6.65 -6.89
CA PRO A 185 8.74 5.50 -7.51
C PRO A 185 9.34 6.00 -8.81
N GLY A 186 10.66 5.85 -8.97
CA GLY A 186 11.48 6.54 -9.98
C GLY A 186 11.07 6.28 -11.44
N VAL A 187 9.93 5.62 -11.65
CA VAL A 187 9.20 5.45 -12.90
C VAL A 187 8.94 6.79 -13.59
N VAL A 188 8.59 7.89 -12.90
CA VAL A 188 8.41 9.20 -13.57
C VAL A 188 9.73 9.72 -14.14
N ALA A 189 10.82 9.62 -13.37
CA ALA A 189 12.16 9.99 -13.82
C ALA A 189 12.68 9.06 -14.94
N LEU A 190 12.41 7.75 -14.86
CA LEU A 190 12.77 6.77 -15.88
C LEU A 190 11.98 6.98 -17.17
N PHE A 191 10.69 7.31 -17.07
CA PHE A 191 9.85 7.61 -18.23
C PHE A 191 10.32 8.89 -18.92
N GLY A 192 10.65 9.94 -18.15
CA GLY A 192 11.23 11.17 -18.67
C GLY A 192 12.59 10.96 -19.34
N MET A 193 13.49 10.19 -18.72
CA MET A 193 14.81 9.88 -19.30
C MET A 193 14.72 8.97 -20.53
N GLY A 194 13.78 8.01 -20.55
CA GLY A 194 13.53 7.16 -21.72
C GLY A 194 13.12 7.96 -22.96
N LEU A 195 12.25 8.97 -22.78
CA LEU A 195 11.82 9.85 -23.86
C LEU A 195 12.95 10.75 -24.38
N LEU A 196 13.79 11.28 -23.49
CA LEU A 196 14.99 12.05 -23.86
C LEU A 196 16.01 11.19 -24.65
N GLY A 197 16.21 9.93 -24.25
CA GLY A 197 17.07 8.99 -24.96
C GLY A 197 16.59 8.67 -26.38
N MET A 198 15.28 8.49 -26.57
CA MET A 198 14.69 8.29 -27.90
C MET A 198 14.77 9.55 -28.78
N GLY A 199 14.58 10.74 -28.21
CA GLY A 199 14.72 12.00 -28.96
C GLY A 199 16.13 12.22 -29.51
N LEU A 200 17.16 12.00 -28.69
CA LEU A 200 18.56 12.21 -29.09
C LEU A 200 19.06 11.18 -30.12
N SER A 201 18.56 9.94 -30.06
CA SER A 201 18.90 8.89 -31.03
C SER A 201 18.27 9.17 -32.41
N HIS A 202 17.08 9.78 -32.45
CA HIS A 202 16.43 10.17 -33.70
C HIS A 202 17.15 11.33 -34.42
N LEU A 203 17.72 12.28 -33.67
CA LEU A 203 18.51 13.39 -34.23
C LEU A 203 19.84 12.94 -34.83
N ARG A 204 20.49 11.92 -34.26
CA ARG A 204 21.74 11.35 -34.78
C ARG A 204 21.57 10.66 -36.13
N ARG A 205 20.42 10.01 -36.39
CA ARG A 205 20.15 9.37 -37.69
C ARG A 205 20.04 10.36 -38.84
N ARG A 206 19.53 11.58 -38.60
CA ARG A 206 19.38 12.60 -39.65
C ARG A 206 20.70 13.21 -40.13
N ARG A 207 21.80 13.09 -39.36
CA ARG A 207 23.12 13.65 -39.73
C ARG A 207 24.01 12.71 -40.57
N LYS A 208 23.59 11.47 -40.84
CA LYS A 208 24.38 10.50 -41.64
C LYS A 208 23.97 10.42 -43.12
N VAL A 209 23.12 11.33 -43.62
CA VAL A 209 22.60 11.33 -45.00
C VAL A 209 23.09 12.55 -45.80
N SER A 210 24.29 13.04 -45.51
CA SER A 210 24.95 14.12 -46.27
C SER A 210 26.38 13.75 -46.61
#